data_AF-A0A1E7Y089-F1
#
_entry.id   AF-A0A1E7Y089-F1
#
_cell.length_a   1.000
_cell.length_b   1.000
_cell.length_c   1.000
_cell.angle_alpha   90.00
_cell.angle_beta   90.00
_cell.angle_gamma   90.00
#
_symmetry.space_group_name_H-M   'P 1'
#
loop_
_entity.id
_entity.type
_entity.pdbx_description
1 polymer ?
#
loop_
_entity_poly.entity_id
_entity_poly.type
_entity_poly.pdbx_seq_one_letter_code
_entity_poly.pdbx_strand_id
1 'polypeptide(L)'
;MSYCGGTIELESAEWNDKKAVEYELAQAAWGMRLNVWYDLFHWNKNIVCADKRAAINKLASMPDWNGVLYHMDVPDTAAIKRLVAAERKAEERYREVCAATDIHNRKSKTITCKACGSRVELARFKGSVCPVCKKSLRSESARERVDRAKKVHEAAVERLAAARAENARKHGELAWMLSYIERC
;
A
#
# COMPACT_ATOMS: atom_id res chain seq x y z
N MET A 1 -0.58 -15.16 25.92
CA MET A 1 -1.32 -15.67 24.75
C MET A 1 -0.97 -14.77 23.59
N SER A 2 -0.33 -15.32 22.57
CA SER A 2 0.02 -14.58 21.35
C SER A 2 -1.12 -14.76 20.36
N TYR A 3 -1.51 -13.69 19.69
CA TYR A 3 -2.58 -13.69 18.70
C TYR A 3 -1.96 -13.44 17.33
N CYS A 4 -2.17 -14.34 16.38
CA CYS A 4 -1.76 -14.17 14.98
C CYS A 4 -3.00 -13.80 14.16
N GLY A 5 -3.09 -12.56 13.68
CA GLY A 5 -4.22 -12.08 12.88
C GLY A 5 -3.93 -12.14 11.37
N GLY A 6 -4.97 -12.33 10.57
CA GLY A 6 -4.89 -12.36 9.11
C GLY A 6 -6.19 -11.95 8.41
N THR A 7 -6.17 -11.95 7.08
CA THR A 7 -7.35 -11.67 6.25
C THR A 7 -7.59 -12.80 5.25
N ILE A 8 -8.87 -13.13 5.01
CA ILE A 8 -9.32 -14.12 4.00
C ILE A 8 -10.18 -13.39 2.98
N GLU A 9 -9.92 -13.67 1.71
CA GLU A 9 -10.71 -13.22 0.56
C GLU A 9 -11.64 -14.36 0.13
N LEU A 10 -12.93 -14.06 -0.05
CA LEU A 10 -13.93 -15.01 -0.53
C LEU A 10 -14.52 -14.51 -1.84
N GLU A 11 -14.45 -15.36 -2.87
CA GLU A 11 -14.78 -15.02 -4.27
C GLU A 11 -16.25 -15.33 -4.65
N SER A 12 -17.07 -16.04 -3.84
CA SER A 12 -18.44 -16.43 -4.27
C SER A 12 -19.48 -15.31 -4.40
N ALA A 13 -19.81 -15.06 -5.67
CA ALA A 13 -21.08 -15.20 -6.41
C ALA A 13 -22.44 -14.72 -5.85
N GLU A 14 -22.79 -14.82 -4.57
CA GLU A 14 -24.09 -14.33 -4.10
C GLU A 14 -23.99 -13.70 -2.70
N TRP A 15 -23.64 -12.42 -2.65
CA TRP A 15 -23.58 -11.60 -1.42
C TRP A 15 -24.85 -11.61 -0.57
N ASN A 16 -25.97 -12.13 -1.11
CA ASN A 16 -27.24 -12.32 -0.43
C ASN A 16 -27.41 -13.70 0.22
N ASP A 17 -26.68 -14.74 -0.19
CA ASP A 17 -26.75 -16.07 0.43
C ASP A 17 -25.70 -16.23 1.53
N LYS A 18 -26.12 -15.94 2.75
CA LYS A 18 -25.31 -16.12 3.97
C LYS A 18 -24.70 -17.54 4.06
N LYS A 19 -25.43 -18.58 3.65
CA LYS A 19 -24.97 -19.97 3.78
C LYS A 19 -23.87 -20.30 2.78
N ALA A 20 -23.94 -19.76 1.56
CA ALA A 20 -22.90 -19.92 0.56
C ALA A 20 -21.56 -19.31 1.03
N VAL A 21 -21.63 -18.09 1.58
CA VAL A 21 -20.44 -17.39 2.10
C VAL A 21 -19.86 -18.11 3.33
N GLU A 22 -20.71 -18.59 4.25
CA GLU A 22 -20.26 -19.40 5.40
C GLU A 22 -19.58 -20.72 4.96
N TYR A 23 -20.08 -21.34 3.89
CA TYR A 23 -19.49 -22.56 3.34
C TYR A 23 -18.11 -22.32 2.72
N GLU A 24 -17.94 -21.25 1.93
CA GLU A 24 -16.62 -20.89 1.39
C GLU A 24 -15.63 -20.51 2.49
N LEU A 25 -16.09 -19.76 3.49
CA LEU A 25 -15.30 -19.46 4.68
C LEU A 25 -14.85 -20.74 5.37
N ALA A 26 -15.74 -21.73 5.51
CA ALA A 26 -15.40 -23.00 6.12
C ALA A 26 -14.35 -23.78 5.33
N GLN A 27 -14.42 -23.75 3.99
CA GLN A 27 -13.39 -24.35 3.14
C GLN A 27 -12.05 -23.63 3.26
N ALA A 28 -12.04 -22.30 3.20
CA ALA A 28 -10.84 -21.49 3.33
C ALA A 28 -10.18 -21.69 4.72
N ALA A 29 -11.00 -21.68 5.78
CA ALA A 29 -10.59 -21.93 7.15
C ALA A 29 -9.98 -23.33 7.32
N TRP A 30 -10.62 -24.36 6.76
CA TRP A 30 -10.11 -25.72 6.82
C TRP A 30 -8.76 -25.86 6.11
N GLY A 31 -8.61 -25.26 4.93
CA GLY A 31 -7.34 -25.20 4.19
C GLY A 31 -6.23 -24.49 4.97
N MET A 32 -6.59 -23.48 5.77
CA MET A 32 -5.66 -22.72 6.63
C MET A 32 -5.50 -23.33 8.03
N ARG A 33 -6.19 -24.44 8.35
CA ARG A 33 -6.25 -25.06 9.69
C ARG A 33 -6.71 -24.10 10.81
N LEU A 34 -7.61 -23.18 10.47
CA LEU A 34 -8.16 -22.18 11.37
C LEU A 34 -9.31 -22.74 12.19
N ASN A 35 -9.28 -22.51 13.52
CA ASN A 35 -10.44 -22.68 14.39
C ASN A 35 -11.36 -21.45 14.24
N VAL A 36 -12.22 -21.47 13.22
CA VAL A 36 -13.14 -20.38 12.94
C VAL A 36 -14.43 -20.51 13.76
N TRP A 37 -14.78 -19.42 14.44
CA TRP A 37 -16.03 -19.29 15.17
C TRP A 37 -17.02 -18.50 14.32
N TYR A 38 -17.77 -19.21 13.46
CA TYR A 38 -18.67 -18.61 12.46
C TYR A 38 -19.69 -17.64 13.07
N ASP A 39 -20.18 -17.94 14.28
CA ASP A 39 -21.15 -17.11 15.00
C ASP A 39 -20.58 -15.76 15.48
N LEU A 40 -19.25 -15.60 15.48
CA LEU A 40 -18.57 -14.36 15.89
C LEU A 40 -18.36 -13.39 14.73
N PHE A 41 -18.63 -13.79 13.48
CA PHE A 41 -18.42 -12.91 12.33
C PHE A 41 -19.50 -11.82 12.23
N HIS A 42 -19.05 -10.57 12.31
CA HIS A 42 -19.85 -9.40 12.05
C HIS A 42 -19.81 -9.03 10.57
N TRP A 43 -20.89 -9.35 9.86
CA TRP A 43 -21.06 -9.08 8.43
C TRP A 43 -21.55 -7.65 8.18
N ASN A 44 -20.63 -6.74 7.85
CA ASN A 44 -20.96 -5.32 7.64
C ASN A 44 -21.42 -5.04 6.20
N LYS A 45 -22.65 -5.45 5.86
CA LYS A 45 -23.23 -5.26 4.51
C LYS A 45 -23.34 -3.80 4.06
N ASN A 46 -23.40 -2.86 5.01
CA ASN A 46 -23.49 -1.43 4.72
C ASN A 46 -22.13 -0.79 4.36
N ILE A 47 -21.04 -1.54 4.46
CA ILE A 47 -19.68 -1.06 4.19
C ILE A 47 -19.19 -1.71 2.91
N VAL A 48 -19.13 -0.92 1.84
CA VAL A 48 -18.59 -1.32 0.54
C VAL A 48 -17.31 -0.52 0.27
N CYS A 49 -16.19 -1.22 0.26
CA CYS A 49 -14.87 -0.65 0.03
C CYS A 49 -14.59 -0.52 -1.47
N ALA A 50 -13.83 0.52 -1.84
CA ALA A 50 -13.58 0.83 -3.24
C ALA A 50 -12.66 -0.19 -3.94
N ASP A 51 -11.77 -0.83 -3.18
CA ASP A 51 -10.83 -1.83 -3.64
C ASP A 51 -10.41 -2.77 -2.49
N LYS A 52 -9.66 -3.82 -2.82
CA LYS A 52 -9.14 -4.81 -1.87
C LYS A 52 -8.29 -4.18 -0.75
N ARG A 53 -7.46 -3.19 -1.08
CA ARG A 53 -6.57 -2.53 -0.12
C ARG A 53 -7.36 -1.68 0.88
N ALA A 54 -8.40 -1.00 0.43
CA ALA A 54 -9.32 -0.26 1.26
C ALA A 54 -10.07 -1.21 2.22
N ALA A 55 -10.44 -2.40 1.76
CA ALA A 55 -11.05 -3.43 2.59
C ALA A 55 -10.12 -3.89 3.73
N ILE A 56 -8.86 -4.20 3.40
CA ILE A 56 -7.84 -4.59 4.39
C ILE A 56 -7.62 -3.48 5.42
N ASN A 57 -7.43 -2.23 4.96
CA ASN A 57 -7.24 -1.09 5.85
C ASN A 57 -8.46 -0.85 6.75
N LYS A 58 -9.67 -1.06 6.22
CA LYS A 58 -10.91 -0.92 6.97
C LYS A 58 -11.02 -1.97 8.06
N LEU A 59 -10.73 -3.23 7.73
CA LEU A 59 -10.72 -4.32 8.70
C LEU A 59 -9.65 -4.17 9.78
N ALA A 60 -8.48 -3.65 9.44
CA ALA A 60 -7.43 -3.34 10.42
C ALA A 60 -7.85 -2.28 11.45
N SER A 61 -8.86 -1.45 11.13
CA SER A 61 -9.45 -0.47 12.06
C SER A 61 -10.66 -1.00 12.84
N MET A 62 -11.11 -2.22 12.55
CA MET A 62 -12.24 -2.87 13.21
C MET A 62 -11.75 -3.87 14.25
N PRO A 63 -12.60 -4.22 15.24
CA PRO A 63 -12.38 -5.39 16.06
C PRO A 63 -12.25 -6.67 15.22
N ASP A 64 -11.80 -7.74 15.86
CA ASP A 64 -11.63 -9.03 15.21
C ASP A 64 -12.95 -9.58 14.66
N TRP A 65 -12.87 -10.52 13.71
CA TRP A 65 -14.04 -11.22 13.15
C TRP A 65 -15.02 -10.29 12.43
N ASN A 66 -14.51 -9.37 11.62
CA ASN A 66 -15.34 -8.49 10.79
C ASN A 66 -15.23 -8.88 9.32
N GLY A 67 -16.36 -8.78 8.62
CA GLY A 67 -16.43 -8.88 7.17
C GLY A 67 -16.89 -7.57 6.56
N VAL A 68 -16.24 -7.16 5.45
CA VAL A 68 -16.65 -6.01 4.63
C VAL A 68 -16.69 -6.40 3.17
N LEU A 69 -17.56 -5.74 2.41
CA LEU A 69 -17.61 -5.89 0.95
C LEU A 69 -16.56 -5.00 0.30
N TYR A 70 -16.06 -5.41 -0.87
CA TYR A 70 -15.24 -4.57 -1.73
C TYR A 70 -15.46 -4.90 -3.20
N HIS A 71 -15.14 -3.95 -4.09
CA HIS A 71 -15.14 -4.20 -5.53
C HIS A 71 -13.85 -4.92 -5.95
N MET A 72 -14.00 -6.04 -6.63
CA MET A 72 -12.89 -6.79 -7.19
C MET A 72 -12.15 -5.99 -8.26
N ASP A 73 -10.83 -6.22 -8.35
CA ASP A 73 -10.00 -5.59 -9.36
C ASP A 73 -10.39 -6.08 -10.75
N VAL A 74 -10.59 -5.14 -11.66
CA VAL A 74 -10.91 -5.40 -13.07
C VAL A 74 -9.67 -5.15 -13.92
N PRO A 75 -9.43 -5.93 -14.99
CA PRO A 75 -8.30 -5.70 -15.88
C PRO A 75 -8.18 -4.25 -16.35
N ASP A 76 -6.95 -3.73 -16.34
CA ASP A 76 -6.66 -2.35 -16.70
C ASP A 76 -7.16 -2.04 -18.13
N THR A 77 -8.02 -1.04 -18.25
CA THR A 77 -8.47 -0.51 -19.54
C THR A 77 -7.32 0.19 -20.28
N ALA A 78 -7.50 0.48 -21.56
CA ALA A 78 -6.51 1.24 -22.33
C ALA A 78 -6.18 2.61 -21.70
N ALA A 79 -7.15 3.26 -21.05
CA ALA A 79 -6.95 4.50 -20.32
C ALA A 79 -6.09 4.29 -19.07
N ILE A 80 -6.35 3.25 -18.29
CA ILE A 80 -5.55 2.93 -17.09
C ILE A 80 -4.12 2.54 -17.47
N LYS A 81 -3.93 1.77 -18.55
CA LYS A 81 -2.59 1.45 -19.06
C LYS A 81 -1.77 2.69 -19.41
N ARG A 82 -2.40 3.75 -19.93
CA ARG A 82 -1.74 5.04 -20.16
C ARG A 82 -1.32 5.72 -18.84
N LEU A 83 -2.15 5.63 -17.80
CA LEU A 83 -1.82 6.14 -16.47
C LEU A 83 -0.66 5.34 -15.83
N VAL A 84 -0.64 4.01 -16.00
CA VAL A 84 0.48 3.16 -15.56
C VAL A 84 1.78 3.58 -16.26
N ALA A 85 1.75 3.80 -17.58
CA ALA A 85 2.92 4.28 -18.29
C ALA A 85 3.38 5.68 -17.84
N ALA A 86 2.44 6.57 -17.51
CA ALA A 86 2.73 7.90 -16.99
C ALA A 86 3.33 7.86 -15.57
N GLU A 87 2.81 7.00 -14.70
CA GLU A 87 3.35 6.76 -13.35
C GLU A 87 4.77 6.20 -13.42
N ARG A 88 5.00 5.18 -14.26
CA ARG A 88 6.36 4.64 -14.49
C ARG A 88 7.34 5.71 -14.95
N LYS A 89 6.93 6.57 -15.89
CA LYS A 89 7.77 7.68 -16.35
C LYS A 89 8.06 8.70 -15.24
N ALA A 90 7.08 8.96 -14.37
CA ALA A 90 7.27 9.83 -13.21
C ALA A 90 8.21 9.20 -12.18
N GLU A 91 8.11 7.89 -11.95
CA GLU A 91 9.01 7.14 -11.08
C GLU A 91 10.44 7.14 -11.62
N GLU A 92 10.64 6.80 -12.90
CA GLU A 92 11.93 6.87 -13.58
C GLU A 92 12.55 8.25 -13.41
N ARG A 93 11.77 9.31 -13.66
CA ARG A 93 12.23 10.69 -13.48
C ARG A 93 12.61 11.00 -12.04
N TYR A 94 11.84 10.53 -11.06
CA TYR A 94 12.15 10.69 -9.65
C TYR A 94 13.47 10.00 -9.28
N ARG A 95 13.68 8.76 -9.75
CA ARG A 95 14.92 8.00 -9.55
C ARG A 95 16.13 8.67 -10.21
N GLU A 96 15.99 9.16 -11.43
CA GLU A 96 17.03 9.93 -12.14
C GLU A 96 17.43 11.17 -11.35
N VAL A 97 16.46 11.96 -10.88
CA VAL A 97 16.73 13.18 -10.10
C VAL A 97 17.40 12.83 -8.78
N CYS A 98 16.97 11.75 -8.11
CA CYS A 98 17.63 11.26 -6.89
C CYS A 98 19.09 10.87 -7.13
N ALA A 99 19.38 10.16 -8.22
CA ALA A 99 20.73 9.73 -8.59
C ALA A 99 21.62 10.90 -9.00
N ALA A 100 21.11 11.83 -9.83
CA ALA A 100 21.85 13.01 -10.27
C ALA A 100 22.17 13.96 -9.11
N THR A 101 21.30 14.03 -8.10
CA THR A 101 21.47 14.85 -6.90
C THR A 101 22.07 14.11 -5.71
N ASP A 102 22.61 12.91 -5.94
CA ASP A 102 23.24 12.14 -4.89
C ASP A 102 24.49 12.86 -4.35
N ILE A 103 24.66 12.83 -3.03
CA ILE A 103 25.79 13.48 -2.37
C ILE A 103 27.13 12.80 -2.68
N HIS A 104 27.13 11.52 -3.08
CA HIS A 104 28.30 10.74 -3.48
C HIS A 104 28.86 11.16 -4.83
N ASN A 105 28.12 11.94 -5.63
CA ASN A 105 28.65 12.56 -6.86
C ASN A 105 29.62 13.72 -6.57
N ARG A 106 29.77 14.14 -5.30
CA ARG A 106 30.69 15.22 -4.92
C ARG A 106 32.13 14.74 -4.95
N LYS A 107 33.03 15.60 -5.43
CA LYS A 107 34.48 15.35 -5.40
C LYS A 107 35.07 15.35 -3.98
N SER A 108 34.41 15.97 -3.00
CA SER A 108 34.91 16.09 -1.64
C SER A 108 34.73 14.79 -0.86
N LYS A 109 35.77 14.34 -0.13
CA LYS A 109 35.70 13.13 0.71
C LYS A 109 34.71 13.25 1.87
N THR A 110 34.44 14.48 2.31
CA THR A 110 33.54 14.78 3.43
C THR A 110 32.46 15.78 3.04
N ILE A 111 31.36 15.76 3.80
CA ILE A 111 30.28 16.74 3.73
C ILE A 111 29.90 17.18 5.15
N THR A 112 29.71 18.47 5.35
CA THR A 112 29.22 19.00 6.63
C THR A 112 27.71 19.06 6.60
N CYS A 113 27.04 18.46 7.59
CA CYS A 113 25.60 18.57 7.75
C CYS A 113 25.22 20.01 8.12
N LYS A 114 24.44 20.68 7.27
CA LYS A 114 23.97 22.05 7.53
C LYS A 114 23.05 22.17 8.75
N ALA A 115 22.48 21.06 9.23
CA ALA A 115 21.49 21.09 10.31
C ALA A 115 22.06 20.84 11.70
N CYS A 116 23.10 20.01 11.84
CA CYS A 116 23.72 19.70 13.14
C CYS A 116 25.23 19.94 13.17
N GLY A 117 25.83 20.45 12.09
CA GLY A 117 27.26 20.76 12.00
C GLY A 117 28.18 19.53 11.89
N SER A 118 27.67 18.31 12.04
CA SER A 118 28.49 17.09 11.96
C SER A 118 29.16 16.93 10.59
N ARG A 119 30.47 16.63 10.60
CA ARG A 119 31.23 16.30 9.39
C ARG A 119 31.09 14.80 9.12
N VAL A 120 30.60 14.46 7.93
CA VAL A 120 30.31 13.08 7.52
C VAL A 120 31.25 12.70 6.39
N GLU A 121 31.94 11.56 6.53
CA GLU A 121 32.79 11.01 5.47
C GLU A 121 31.95 10.19 4.50
N LEU A 122 31.93 10.57 3.22
CA LEU A 122 31.06 9.97 2.21
C LEU A 122 31.34 8.47 2.01
N ALA A 123 32.60 8.06 2.07
CA ALA A 123 32.98 6.66 1.88
C ALA A 123 32.43 5.70 2.97
N ARG A 124 32.10 6.22 4.16
CA ARG A 124 31.72 5.39 5.33
C ARG A 124 30.21 5.17 5.48
N PHE A 125 29.37 5.79 4.67
CA PHE A 125 27.92 5.59 4.77
C PHE A 125 27.24 5.67 3.41
N LYS A 126 26.13 4.96 3.27
CA LYS A 126 25.29 4.97 2.07
C LYS A 126 24.09 5.89 2.28
N GLY A 127 23.66 6.52 1.20
CA GLY A 127 22.48 7.41 1.19
C GLY A 127 22.81 8.88 1.36
N SER A 128 21.76 9.70 1.42
CA SER A 128 21.84 11.17 1.36
C SER A 128 21.31 11.85 2.64
N VAL A 129 21.22 11.10 3.74
CA VAL A 129 20.68 11.56 5.02
C VAL A 129 21.78 11.54 6.07
N CYS A 130 21.80 12.53 6.95
CA CYS A 130 22.78 12.62 8.02
C CYS A 130 22.59 11.44 8.98
N PRO A 131 23.65 10.65 9.27
CA PRO A 131 23.53 9.51 10.18
C PRO A 131 23.19 9.94 11.61
N VAL A 132 23.57 11.18 11.99
CA VAL A 132 23.36 11.77 13.31
C VAL A 132 21.94 12.32 13.47
N CYS A 133 21.57 13.35 12.71
CA CYS A 133 20.30 14.06 12.91
C CYS A 133 19.17 13.66 11.95
N LYS A 134 19.41 12.67 11.07
CA LYS A 134 18.45 12.15 10.07
C LYS A 134 17.89 13.19 9.09
N LYS A 135 18.48 14.39 9.02
CA LYS A 135 18.14 15.42 8.02
C LYS A 135 18.92 15.22 6.72
N SER A 136 18.34 15.64 5.61
CA SER A 136 18.97 15.54 4.27
C SER A 136 20.30 16.29 4.21
N LEU A 137 21.33 15.65 3.65
CA LEU A 137 22.64 16.23 3.40
C LEU A 137 22.73 16.92 2.02
N ARG A 138 21.69 16.79 1.19
CA ARG A 138 21.62 17.44 -0.12
C ARG A 138 21.60 18.96 0.02
N SER A 139 22.07 19.67 -1.02
CA SER A 139 21.86 21.12 -1.09
C SER A 139 20.37 21.44 -1.16
N GLU A 140 20.00 22.66 -0.80
CA GLU A 140 18.60 23.12 -0.87
C GLU A 140 18.01 22.97 -2.28
N SER A 141 18.72 23.46 -3.31
CA SER A 141 18.33 23.28 -4.70
C SER A 141 18.23 21.82 -5.16
N ALA A 142 19.00 20.91 -4.56
CA ALA A 142 18.89 19.47 -4.83
C ALA A 142 17.67 18.87 -4.12
N ARG A 143 17.40 19.28 -2.87
CA ARG A 143 16.20 18.89 -2.12
C ARG A 143 14.94 19.31 -2.86
N GLU A 144 14.84 20.56 -3.29
CA GLU A 144 13.67 21.06 -4.03
C GLU A 144 13.43 20.31 -5.34
N ARG A 145 14.49 19.90 -6.05
CA ARG A 145 14.37 19.09 -7.27
C ARG A 145 13.82 17.70 -6.96
N VAL A 146 14.35 17.04 -5.92
CA VAL A 146 13.88 15.73 -5.46
C VAL A 146 12.42 15.82 -4.98
N ASP A 147 12.10 16.83 -4.16
CA ASP A 147 10.75 17.02 -3.61
C ASP A 147 9.72 17.30 -4.70
N ARG A 148 10.07 18.09 -5.73
CA ARG A 148 9.19 18.31 -6.89
C ARG A 148 8.95 17.01 -7.66
N ALA A 149 10.01 16.25 -7.96
CA ALA A 149 9.87 14.99 -8.69
C ALA A 149 9.07 13.95 -7.88
N LYS A 150 9.29 13.90 -6.57
CA LYS A 150 8.54 13.06 -5.63
C LYS A 150 7.04 13.39 -5.65
N LYS A 151 6.68 14.67 -5.51
CA LYS A 151 5.28 15.11 -5.56
C LYS A 151 4.58 14.74 -6.89
N VAL A 152 5.31 14.83 -8.01
CA VAL A 152 4.77 14.43 -9.31
C VAL A 152 4.52 12.92 -9.36
N HIS A 153 5.45 12.12 -8.84
CA HIS A 153 5.30 10.67 -8.73
C HIS A 153 4.14 10.28 -7.81
N GLU A 154 4.08 10.84 -6.61
CA GLU A 154 2.98 10.60 -5.65
C GLU A 154 1.61 10.95 -6.25
N ALA A 155 1.49 12.11 -6.92
CA ALA A 155 0.25 12.48 -7.60
C ALA A 155 -0.11 11.53 -8.75
N ALA A 156 0.87 10.96 -9.45
CA ALA A 156 0.62 9.95 -10.49
C ALA A 156 0.11 8.63 -9.90
N VAL A 157 0.70 8.19 -8.78
CA VAL A 157 0.27 7.01 -8.02
C VAL A 157 -1.16 7.18 -7.52
N GLU A 158 -1.49 8.34 -6.92
CA GLU A 158 -2.85 8.63 -6.44
C GLU A 158 -3.88 8.62 -7.57
N ARG A 159 -3.56 9.23 -8.71
CA ARG A 159 -4.43 9.23 -9.90
C ARG A 159 -4.66 7.83 -10.45
N LEU A 160 -3.61 7.00 -10.50
CA LEU A 160 -3.71 5.62 -10.94
C LEU A 160 -4.60 4.79 -10.00
N ALA A 161 -4.39 4.94 -8.68
CA ALA A 161 -5.20 4.25 -7.67
C ALA A 161 -6.67 4.65 -7.76
N ALA A 162 -6.96 5.95 -7.89
CA ALA A 162 -8.32 6.45 -8.04
C ALA A 162 -9.00 5.93 -9.33
N ALA A 163 -8.26 5.88 -10.44
CA ALA A 163 -8.79 5.36 -11.71
C ALA A 163 -9.10 3.85 -11.64
N ARG A 164 -8.25 3.07 -10.97
CA ARG A 164 -8.51 1.64 -10.74
C ARG A 164 -9.70 1.41 -9.84
N ALA A 165 -9.79 2.15 -8.72
CA ALA A 165 -10.92 2.09 -7.82
C ALA A 165 -12.24 2.44 -8.53
N GLU A 166 -12.26 3.49 -9.34
CA GLU A 166 -13.46 3.86 -10.12
C GLU A 166 -13.83 2.79 -11.17
N ASN A 167 -12.84 2.17 -11.80
CA ASN A 167 -13.06 1.08 -12.75
C ASN A 167 -13.64 -0.17 -12.06
N ALA A 168 -13.09 -0.53 -10.90
CA ALA A 168 -13.61 -1.61 -10.06
C ALA A 168 -15.04 -1.31 -9.59
N ARG A 169 -15.35 -0.07 -9.20
CA ARG A 169 -16.71 0.32 -8.81
C ARG A 169 -17.74 0.17 -9.92
N LYS A 170 -17.35 0.41 -11.18
CA LYS A 170 -18.25 0.36 -12.34
C LYS A 170 -18.41 -1.02 -12.94
N HIS A 171 -17.35 -1.82 -12.92
CA HIS A 171 -17.26 -3.06 -13.68
C HIS A 171 -16.88 -4.28 -12.83
N GLY A 172 -16.44 -4.06 -11.60
CA GLY A 172 -16.01 -5.11 -10.68
C GLY A 172 -17.20 -5.66 -9.90
N GLU A 173 -17.24 -6.98 -9.84
CA GLU A 173 -18.13 -7.71 -8.95
C GLU A 173 -17.77 -7.44 -7.47
N LEU A 174 -18.72 -7.70 -6.58
CA LEU A 174 -18.52 -7.54 -5.14
C LEU A 174 -18.02 -8.86 -4.54
N ALA A 175 -17.01 -8.75 -3.69
CA ALA A 175 -16.46 -9.87 -2.93
C ALA A 175 -16.37 -9.54 -1.43
N TRP A 176 -16.27 -10.57 -0.60
CA TRP A 176 -16.10 -10.42 0.84
C TRP A 176 -14.62 -10.45 1.22
N MET A 177 -14.22 -9.50 2.06
CA MET A 177 -12.96 -9.52 2.78
C MET A 177 -13.23 -9.72 4.26
N LEU A 178 -12.55 -10.66 4.88
CA LEU A 178 -12.75 -11.06 6.27
C LEU A 178 -11.47 -10.90 7.07
N SER A 179 -11.56 -10.38 8.30
CA SER A 179 -10.48 -10.45 9.29
C SER A 179 -10.70 -11.59 10.26
N TYR A 180 -9.62 -12.30 10.60
CA TYR A 180 -9.64 -13.33 11.64
C TYR A 180 -8.46 -13.16 12.59
N ILE A 181 -8.61 -13.71 13.79
CA ILE A 181 -7.51 -13.88 14.74
C ILE A 181 -7.42 -15.35 15.14
N GLU A 182 -6.24 -15.94 14.97
CA GLU A 182 -5.86 -17.18 15.61
C GLU A 182 -5.52 -16.93 17.07
N ARG A 183 -6.14 -17.70 17.97
CA ARG A 183 -5.62 -17.86 19.33
C ARG A 183 -4.52 -18.92 19.28
N CYS A 184 -3.26 -18.52 19.47
CA CYS A 184 -2.15 -19.46 19.67
C CYS A 184 -2.03 -19.89 21.13
#